data_AF-A0AAE0JED3-F1
#
_entry.id   AF-A0AAE0JED3-F1
#
_cell.length_a   1.000
_cell.length_b   1.000
_cell.length_c   1.000
_cell.angle_alpha   90.00
_cell.angle_beta   90.00
_cell.angle_gamma   90.00
#
_symmetry.space_group_name_H-M   'P 1'
#
loop_
_entity.id
_entity.type
_entity.pdbx_description
1 polymer ?
#
loop_
_entity_poly.entity_id
_entity_poly.type
_entity_poly.pdbx_seq_one_letter_code
_entity_poly.pdbx_strand_id
1 'polypeptide(L)'
;MKFTTILLALGTTAPAVLAADMDLVDMWVDTNFNGPKYTGRGDVGQCVNLPSNFNDNLSSGKARPGYKCTIWPDADCKTNRFDSSFDDKGSGASFPDWINDRASSWRCYRA
;
A
#
# COMPACT_ATOMS: atom_id res chain seq x y z
N MET A 1 3.69 -12.27 -62.02
CA MET A 1 3.80 -12.61 -60.58
C MET A 1 4.12 -11.36 -59.80
N LYS A 2 3.28 -11.02 -58.80
CA LYS A 2 3.64 -10.51 -57.47
C LYS A 2 2.38 -9.91 -56.83
N PHE A 3 1.76 -10.68 -55.94
CA PHE A 3 0.73 -10.21 -55.03
C PHE A 3 1.42 -9.69 -53.77
N THR A 4 1.26 -8.41 -53.48
CA THR A 4 1.74 -7.82 -52.22
C THR A 4 0.56 -7.76 -51.27
N THR A 5 0.51 -8.70 -50.34
CA THR A 5 -0.45 -8.71 -49.23
C THR A 5 -0.01 -7.69 -48.18
N ILE A 6 -0.86 -6.70 -47.91
CA ILE A 6 -0.68 -5.76 -46.79
C ILE A 6 -1.39 -6.34 -45.57
N LEU A 7 -0.62 -6.69 -44.54
CA LEU A 7 -1.14 -7.04 -43.21
C LEU A 7 -1.42 -5.75 -42.44
N LEU A 8 -2.69 -5.46 -42.14
CA LEU A 8 -3.04 -4.47 -41.12
C LEU A 8 -3.05 -5.16 -39.75
N ALA A 9 -2.09 -4.80 -38.90
CA ALA A 9 -2.12 -5.15 -37.48
C ALA A 9 -2.98 -4.11 -36.74
N LEU A 10 -4.13 -4.53 -36.24
CA LEU A 10 -4.95 -3.76 -35.31
C LEU A 10 -4.33 -3.89 -33.91
N GLY A 11 -3.58 -2.87 -33.48
CA GLY A 11 -3.12 -2.77 -32.09
C GLY A 11 -4.28 -2.33 -31.20
N THR A 12 -4.84 -3.24 -30.40
CA THR A 12 -5.75 -2.87 -29.31
C THR A 12 -4.94 -2.27 -28.18
N THR A 13 -4.86 -0.94 -28.13
CA THR A 13 -4.40 -0.23 -26.94
C THR A 13 -5.50 -0.34 -25.89
N ALA A 14 -5.36 -1.26 -24.94
CA ALA A 14 -6.12 -1.19 -23.70
C ALA A 14 -5.83 0.17 -23.05
N PRO A 15 -6.84 0.88 -22.51
CA PRO A 15 -6.56 2.08 -21.74
C PRO A 15 -5.75 1.66 -20.52
N ALA A 16 -4.53 2.17 -20.41
CA ALA A 16 -3.84 2.21 -19.13
C ALA A 16 -4.72 3.08 -18.23
N VAL A 17 -5.49 2.45 -17.34
CA VAL A 17 -6.09 3.17 -16.22
C VAL A 17 -4.90 3.74 -15.46
N LEU A 18 -4.68 5.04 -15.61
CA LEU A 18 -3.78 5.81 -14.75
C LEU A 18 -4.18 5.44 -13.33
N ALA A 19 -3.34 4.66 -12.66
CA ALA A 19 -3.47 4.45 -11.24
C ALA A 19 -3.45 5.84 -10.62
N ALA A 20 -4.56 6.19 -9.98
CA ALA A 20 -4.73 7.51 -9.41
C ALA A 20 -4.08 7.47 -8.03
N ASP A 21 -3.02 8.26 -7.86
CA ASP A 21 -2.43 8.57 -6.56
C ASP A 21 -3.56 8.99 -5.62
N MET A 22 -3.94 8.11 -4.70
CA MET A 22 -5.10 8.28 -3.82
C MET A 22 -4.75 7.92 -2.38
N ASP A 23 -5.49 8.46 -1.43
CA ASP A 23 -5.36 8.03 -0.04
C ASP A 23 -5.77 6.57 0.08
N LEU A 24 -4.91 5.74 0.66
CA LEU A 24 -5.14 4.31 0.84
C LEU A 24 -5.15 3.88 2.30
N VAL A 25 -4.45 4.61 3.17
CA VAL A 25 -4.27 4.24 4.57
C VAL A 25 -4.11 5.47 5.45
N ASP A 26 -4.65 5.41 6.68
CA ASP A 26 -4.25 6.28 7.77
C ASP A 26 -3.50 5.42 8.81
N MET A 27 -2.38 5.92 9.34
CA MET A 27 -1.59 5.27 10.40
C MET A 27 -1.23 6.28 11.48
N TRP A 28 -1.05 5.79 12.70
CA TRP A 28 -0.87 6.60 13.88
C TRP A 28 0.29 6.13 14.73
N VAL A 29 0.93 7.09 15.40
CA VAL A 29 2.04 6.82 16.32
C VAL A 29 1.58 6.03 17.54
N ASP A 30 0.38 6.32 18.06
CA ASP A 30 -0.16 5.61 19.21
C ASP A 30 -1.16 4.52 18.79
N THR A 31 -1.48 3.62 19.73
CA THR A 31 -2.53 2.61 19.55
C THR A 31 -3.92 3.25 19.52
N ASN A 32 -4.90 2.47 19.06
CA ASN A 32 -6.32 2.84 18.96
C ASN A 32 -6.57 4.07 18.09
N PHE A 33 -5.75 4.28 17.05
CA PHE A 33 -5.88 5.36 16.07
C PHE A 33 -5.70 6.76 16.66
N ASN A 34 -4.75 6.92 17.60
CA ASN A 34 -4.52 8.17 18.34
C ASN A 34 -3.15 8.79 18.07
N GLY A 35 -3.01 10.07 18.41
CA GLY A 35 -1.75 10.79 18.29
C GLY A 35 -1.46 11.28 16.86
N PRO A 36 -0.19 11.65 16.57
CA PRO A 36 0.22 12.09 15.25
C PRO A 36 -0.16 11.08 14.16
N LYS A 37 -0.72 11.59 13.07
CA LYS A 37 -1.27 10.78 11.98
C LYS A 37 -0.48 10.95 10.70
N TYR A 38 -0.19 9.82 10.06
CA TYR A 38 0.26 9.71 8.68
C TYR A 38 -0.91 9.30 7.77
N THR A 39 -1.12 10.02 6.67
CA THR A 39 -2.03 9.59 5.60
C THR A 39 -1.20 9.14 4.41
N GLY A 40 -1.27 7.85 4.11
CA GLY A 40 -0.53 7.22 3.01
C GLY A 40 -1.28 7.35 1.69
N ARG A 41 -0.62 7.99 0.72
CA ARG A 41 -1.09 8.16 -0.65
C ARG A 41 -0.24 7.32 -1.61
N GLY A 42 -0.88 6.72 -2.60
CA GLY A 42 -0.19 5.99 -3.66
C GLY A 42 -1.15 5.18 -4.52
N ASP A 43 -0.56 4.33 -5.38
CA ASP A 43 -1.31 3.43 -6.25
C ASP A 43 -1.63 2.10 -5.56
N VAL A 44 -2.74 1.49 -5.93
CA VAL A 44 -3.12 0.16 -5.43
C VAL A 44 -2.05 -0.86 -5.82
N GLY A 45 -1.49 -1.58 -4.84
CA GLY A 45 -0.41 -2.54 -5.03
C GLY A 45 0.99 -1.92 -5.12
N GLN A 46 1.13 -0.60 -5.05
CA GLN A 46 2.44 0.05 -4.93
C GLN A 46 3.01 -0.15 -3.52
N CYS A 47 4.31 -0.43 -3.43
CA CYS A 47 5.01 -0.33 -2.14
C CYS A 47 5.44 1.11 -1.90
N VAL A 48 5.19 1.61 -0.69
CA VAL A 48 5.52 2.98 -0.29
C VAL A 48 6.33 2.93 1.00
N ASN A 49 7.47 3.64 1.01
CA ASN A 49 8.29 3.81 2.20
C ASN A 49 7.72 4.90 3.10
N LEU A 50 7.80 4.68 4.41
CA LEU A 50 7.40 5.68 5.38
C LEU A 50 8.39 6.85 5.41
N PRO A 51 7.91 8.09 5.56
CA PRO A 51 8.78 9.23 5.77
C PRO A 51 9.44 9.14 7.15
N SER A 52 10.56 9.84 7.32
CA SER A 52 11.43 9.72 8.50
C SER A 52 10.74 9.96 9.86
N ASN A 53 9.67 10.75 9.90
CA ASN A 53 8.94 11.06 11.14
C ASN A 53 7.93 9.97 11.55
N PHE A 54 7.64 9.01 10.66
CA PHE A 54 6.74 7.90 10.92
C PHE A 54 7.40 6.53 10.73
N ASN A 55 8.61 6.49 10.17
CA ASN A 55 9.43 5.28 10.12
C ASN A 55 9.74 4.79 11.54
N ASP A 56 9.52 3.51 11.81
CA ASP A 56 9.74 2.87 13.11
C ASP A 56 9.04 3.58 14.28
N ASN A 57 7.86 4.14 14.02
CA ASN A 57 7.17 4.97 15.00
C ASN A 57 5.64 4.91 14.86
N LEU A 58 5.10 3.83 14.31
CA LEU A 58 3.67 3.63 14.14
C LEU A 58 3.21 2.45 15.00
N SER A 59 2.08 2.63 15.68
CA SER A 59 1.47 1.63 16.56
C SER A 59 0.05 1.23 16.16
N SER A 60 -0.60 1.96 15.26
CA SER A 60 -1.90 1.55 14.71
C SER A 60 -2.15 2.05 13.29
N GLY A 61 -3.10 1.42 12.60
CA GLY A 61 -3.40 1.70 11.20
C GLY A 61 -4.80 1.28 10.78
N LYS A 62 -5.39 2.05 9.87
CA LYS A 62 -6.71 1.80 9.30
C LYS A 62 -6.67 2.01 7.79
N ALA A 63 -6.99 0.96 7.05
CA ALA A 63 -7.12 1.07 5.61
C ALA A 63 -8.34 1.96 5.26
N ARG A 64 -8.29 2.63 4.11
CA ARG A 64 -9.48 3.27 3.54
C ARG A 64 -10.53 2.21 3.18
N PRO A 65 -11.83 2.55 3.12
CA PRO A 65 -12.88 1.58 2.83
C PRO A 65 -12.63 0.77 1.55
N GLY A 66 -12.81 -0.56 1.65
CA GLY A 66 -12.61 -1.49 0.52
C GLY A 66 -11.13 -1.85 0.24
N TYR A 67 -10.22 -1.54 1.16
CA TYR A 67 -8.82 -1.91 1.06
C TYR A 67 -8.35 -2.73 2.26
N LYS A 68 -7.31 -3.53 2.02
CA LYS A 68 -6.49 -4.18 3.03
C LYS A 68 -5.06 -3.73 2.83
N CYS A 69 -4.43 -3.27 3.89
CA CYS A 69 -3.06 -2.79 3.89
C CYS A 69 -2.17 -3.73 4.67
N THR A 70 -0.92 -3.85 4.23
CA THR A 70 0.13 -4.61 4.88
C THR A 70 1.28 -3.66 5.17
N ILE A 71 1.92 -3.83 6.32
CA ILE A 71 3.11 -3.10 6.76
C ILE A 71 4.29 -4.05 6.94
N TRP A 72 5.49 -3.54 6.70
CA TRP A 72 6.75 -4.26 6.81
C TRP A 72 7.76 -3.48 7.65
N PRO A 73 8.65 -4.18 8.39
CA PRO A 73 9.70 -3.53 9.14
C PRO A 73 10.84 -2.99 8.27
N ASP A 74 10.99 -3.53 7.06
CA ASP A 74 11.98 -3.08 6.09
C ASP A 74 11.37 -2.10 5.09
N ALA A 75 12.21 -1.24 4.52
CA ALA A 75 11.85 -0.45 3.35
C ALA A 75 11.58 -1.35 2.11
N ASP A 76 10.87 -0.78 1.14
CA ASP A 76 10.56 -1.35 -0.16
C ASP A 76 9.79 -2.69 -0.11
N CYS A 77 9.09 -2.97 1.00
CA CYS A 77 8.29 -4.19 1.18
C CYS A 77 9.10 -5.48 0.92
N LYS A 78 10.39 -5.49 1.32
CA LYS A 78 11.37 -6.51 0.91
C LYS A 78 11.25 -7.85 1.62
N THR A 79 10.69 -7.92 2.82
CA THR A 79 10.58 -9.17 3.60
C THR A 79 9.19 -9.80 3.44
N ASN A 80 9.10 -11.11 3.23
CA ASN A 80 7.82 -11.82 3.11
C ASN A 80 7.48 -12.69 4.33
N ARG A 81 8.26 -12.57 5.42
CA ARG A 81 8.08 -13.39 6.64
C ARG A 81 7.60 -12.61 7.86
N PHE A 82 7.79 -11.30 7.87
CA PHE A 82 7.48 -10.44 9.01
C PHE A 82 6.68 -9.24 8.54
N ASP A 83 5.41 -9.50 8.18
CA ASP A 83 4.46 -8.46 7.79
C ASP A 83 3.18 -8.56 8.61
N SER A 84 2.48 -7.44 8.73
CA SER A 84 1.20 -7.37 9.43
C SER A 84 0.18 -6.70 8.54
N SER A 85 -0.99 -7.29 8.44
CA SER A 85 -2.06 -6.78 7.60
C SER A 85 -3.27 -6.35 8.42
N PHE A 86 -3.88 -5.24 8.01
CA PHE A 86 -5.08 -4.69 8.62
C PHE A 86 -6.03 -4.11 7.57
N ASP A 87 -7.29 -3.92 7.96
CA ASP A 87 -8.39 -3.47 7.13
C ASP A 87 -9.05 -2.19 7.67
N ASP A 88 -10.19 -1.83 7.09
CA ASP A 88 -11.01 -0.69 7.50
C ASP A 88 -11.93 -1.00 8.69
N LYS A 89 -11.95 -2.26 9.18
CA LYS A 89 -12.84 -2.75 10.25
C LYS A 89 -12.20 -2.73 11.63
N GLY A 90 -10.98 -2.21 11.73
CA GLY A 90 -10.30 -1.97 13.00
C GLY A 90 -9.32 -3.05 13.43
N SER A 91 -9.00 -4.02 12.57
CA SER A 91 -7.97 -5.03 12.83
C SER A 91 -6.58 -4.45 13.10
N GLY A 92 -6.31 -3.21 12.67
CA GLY A 92 -5.07 -2.48 12.94
C GLY A 92 -5.15 -1.53 14.15
N ALA A 93 -6.10 -1.70 15.07
CA ALA A 93 -6.20 -0.86 16.28
C ALA A 93 -4.95 -0.93 17.17
N SER A 94 -4.24 -2.05 17.17
CA SER A 94 -2.92 -2.20 17.77
C SER A 94 -2.10 -3.09 16.87
N PHE A 95 -0.91 -2.64 16.51
CA PHE A 95 0.02 -3.51 15.81
C PHE A 95 0.56 -4.59 16.75
N PRO A 96 0.93 -5.77 16.22
CA PRO A 96 1.62 -6.78 17.00
C PRO A 96 2.94 -6.26 17.59
N ASP A 97 3.30 -6.69 18.80
CA ASP A 97 4.51 -6.24 19.53
C ASP A 97 5.80 -6.29 18.68
N TRP A 98 5.91 -7.25 17.77
CA TRP A 98 7.11 -7.42 16.97
C TRP A 98 7.29 -6.37 15.86
N ILE A 99 6.21 -5.67 15.44
CA ILE A 99 6.21 -4.60 14.42
C ILE A 99 5.79 -3.23 14.96
N ASN A 100 5.25 -3.16 16.18
CA ASN A 100 4.94 -1.91 16.84
C ASN A 100 6.20 -1.03 16.91
N ASP A 101 6.09 0.22 16.46
CA ASP A 101 7.22 1.17 16.36
C ASP A 101 8.40 0.63 15.56
N ARG A 102 8.13 -0.19 14.54
CA ARG A 102 9.17 -0.79 13.69
C ARG A 102 8.79 -0.85 12.22
N ALA A 103 7.61 -0.39 11.83
CA ALA A 103 7.20 -0.39 10.43
C ALA A 103 7.98 0.67 9.63
N SER A 104 8.48 0.29 8.46
CA SER A 104 9.22 1.17 7.54
C SER A 104 8.60 1.27 6.13
N SER A 105 7.71 0.34 5.75
CA SER A 105 6.98 0.45 4.47
C SER A 105 5.60 -0.17 4.54
N TRP A 106 4.75 0.17 3.56
CA TRP A 106 3.39 -0.33 3.44
C TRP A 106 2.97 -0.52 1.99
N ARG A 107 1.90 -1.31 1.81
CA ARG A 107 1.23 -1.55 0.53
C ARG A 107 -0.22 -1.90 0.77
N CYS A 108 -1.13 -1.41 -0.05
CA CYS A 108 -2.55 -1.75 0.04
C CYS A 108 -3.08 -2.39 -1.24
N TYR A 109 -3.99 -3.34 -1.08
CA TYR A 109 -4.74 -3.99 -2.15
C TYR A 109 -6.24 -3.85 -1.91
N ARG A 110 -7.05 -4.04 -2.96
CA ARG A 110 -8.51 -4.20 -2.81
C ARG A 110 -8.80 -5.41 -1.92
N ALA A 111 -9.70 -5.24 -0.96
CA ALA A 111 -10.15 -6.29 -0.05
C ALA A 111 -11.27 -7.16 -0.67
#